data_AF-A0A0F7N8D2-F1
#
_entry.id   AF-A0A0F7N8D2-F1
#
_cell.length_a   1.000
_cell.length_b   1.000
_cell.length_c   1.000
_cell.angle_alpha   90.00
_cell.angle_beta   90.00
_cell.angle_gamma   90.00
#
_symmetry.space_group_name_H-M   'P 1'
#
loop_
_entity.id
_entity.type
_entity.pdbx_description
1 polymer ?
#
loop_
_entity_poly.entity_id
_entity_poly.type
_entity_poly.pdbx_seq_one_letter_code
_entity_poly.pdbx_strand_id
1 'polypeptide(L)' 'MKYQLASTGLTANDIASIWRIPKGTVYRYAHMHRWRRYKQIGRVYYHPDDVTATLEEMQPE' A
#
# COMPACT_ATOMS: atom_id res chain seq x y z
N MET A 1 -22.14 -8.84 6.44
CA MET A 1 -21.51 -8.51 5.14
C MET A 1 -20.31 -7.62 5.41
N LYS A 2 -19.09 -8.11 5.20
CA LYS A 2 -17.90 -7.26 5.27
C LYS A 2 -17.99 -6.35 4.05
N TYR A 3 -18.19 -5.05 4.26
CA TYR A 3 -17.98 -4.06 3.20
C TYR A 3 -16.51 -4.14 2.85
N GLN A 4 -16.18 -5.01 1.90
CA GLN A 4 -14.95 -4.89 1.14
C GLN A 4 -15.20 -3.64 0.31
N LEU A 5 -14.98 -2.48 0.94
CA LEU A 5 -14.82 -1.23 0.24
C LEU A 5 -13.89 -1.60 -0.89
N ALA A 6 -14.35 -1.43 -2.13
CA ALA A 6 -13.49 -1.44 -3.28
C ALA A 6 -12.59 -0.21 -3.11
N SER A 7 -11.67 -0.29 -2.16
CA SER A 7 -10.70 0.72 -1.84
C SER A 7 -9.76 0.64 -3.03
N THR A 8 -9.98 1.57 -3.96
CA THR A 8 -9.13 1.78 -5.12
C THR A 8 -7.68 1.66 -4.67
N GLY A 9 -6.90 0.81 -5.34
CA GLY A 9 -5.54 0.56 -4.93
C GLY A 9 -4.72 1.86 -4.83
N LEU A 10 -3.69 1.85 -4.02
CA LEU A 10 -2.85 3.03 -3.73
C LEU A 10 -1.59 2.98 -4.58
N THR A 11 -1.22 4.08 -5.23
CA THR A 11 0.08 4.18 -5.88
C THR A 11 1.20 4.34 -4.84
N ALA A 12 2.45 4.07 -5.22
CA ALA A 12 3.59 4.34 -4.34
C ALA A 12 3.67 5.82 -3.91
N ASN A 13 3.14 6.75 -4.71
CA ASN A 13 3.07 8.16 -4.35
C ASN A 13 2.04 8.41 -3.25
N ASP A 14 0.84 7.83 -3.38
CA ASP A 14 -0.23 7.98 -2.38
C ASP A 14 0.25 7.46 -1.02
N ILE A 15 0.86 6.28 -1.01
CA ILE A 15 1.37 5.63 0.22
C ILE A 15 2.47 6.48 0.86
N ALA A 16 3.45 6.94 0.07
CA ALA A 16 4.54 7.78 0.58
C ALA A 16 4.03 9.10 1.18
N SER A 17 3.00 9.70 0.57
CA SER A 17 2.41 10.94 1.06
C SER A 17 1.55 10.76 2.32
N ILE A 18 0.72 9.71 2.38
CA ILE A 18 -0.18 9.46 3.52
C ILE A 18 0.62 9.06 4.77
N TRP A 19 1.51 8.07 4.65
CA TRP A 19 2.29 7.55 5.78
C TRP A 19 3.62 8.29 6.00
N ARG A 20 3.93 9.30 5.17
CA ARG A 20 5.16 10.12 5.27
C ARG A 20 6.44 9.29 5.27
N ILE A 21 6.49 8.23 4.47
CA ILE A 21 7.66 7.36 4.29
C ILE A 21 8.28 7.51 2.90
N PRO A 22 9.60 7.28 2.74
CA PRO A 22 10.23 7.31 1.42
C PRO A 22 9.65 6.26 0.47
N LYS A 23 9.53 6.58 -0.83
CA LYS A 23 9.07 5.61 -1.85
C LYS A 23 9.94 4.35 -1.92
N GLY A 24 11.24 4.47 -1.65
CA GLY A 24 12.14 3.31 -1.54
C GLY A 24 11.70 2.33 -0.44
N THR A 25 11.21 2.85 0.69
CA THR A 25 10.63 2.06 1.78
C THR A 25 9.32 1.40 1.35
N VAL A 26 8.46 2.11 0.61
CA VAL A 26 7.24 1.53 0.01
C VAL A 26 7.59 0.35 -0.87
N TYR A 27 8.54 0.50 -1.80
CA TYR A 27 8.96 -0.60 -2.68
C TYR A 27 9.59 -1.75 -1.91
N ARG A 28 10.40 -1.46 -0.89
CA ARG A 28 11.00 -2.48 -0.01
C ARG A 28 9.91 -3.30 0.69
N TYR A 29 8.92 -2.65 1.30
CA TYR A 29 7.83 -3.36 1.97
C TYR A 29 6.94 -4.11 0.99
N ALA A 30 6.58 -3.50 -0.13
CA ALA A 30 5.81 -4.17 -1.17
C ALA A 30 6.48 -5.46 -1.66
N HIS A 31 7.80 -5.44 -1.79
CA HIS A 31 8.57 -6.63 -2.15
C HIS A 31 8.64 -7.65 -0.99
N MET A 32 9.02 -7.20 0.20
CA MET A 32 9.24 -8.05 1.38
C MET A 32 7.97 -8.78 1.85
N HIS A 33 6.84 -8.06 1.89
CA HIS A 33 5.54 -8.58 2.31
C HIS A 33 4.67 -9.05 1.13
N ARG A 34 5.24 -9.07 -0.09
CA ARG A 34 4.59 -9.54 -1.32
C ARG A 34 3.21 -8.91 -1.54
N TRP A 35 3.11 -7.59 -1.40
CA TRP A 35 1.85 -6.86 -1.57
C TRP A 35 1.22 -7.16 -2.93
N ARG A 36 -0.08 -7.41 -2.92
CA ARG A 36 -0.91 -7.53 -4.12
C ARG A 36 -0.86 -6.21 -4.87
N ARG A 37 -0.65 -6.30 -6.19
CA ARG A 37 -0.54 -5.14 -7.07
C ARG A 37 -1.19 -5.40 -8.41
N TYR A 38 -1.72 -4.35 -9.03
CA TYR A 38 -2.23 -4.39 -10.39
C TYR A 38 -1.78 -3.15 -11.18
N LYS A 39 -1.79 -3.27 -12.50
CA LYS A 39 -1.44 -2.16 -13.41
C LYS A 39 -2.70 -1.66 -14.11
N GLN A 40 -2.94 -0.36 -14.05
CA GLN A 40 -4.05 0.30 -14.74
C GLN A 40 -3.58 1.64 -15.32
N ILE A 41 -3.82 1.85 -16.62
CA ILE A 41 -3.44 3.08 -17.36
C ILE A 41 -1.98 3.49 -17.05
N GLY A 42 -1.05 2.54 -17.20
CA GLY A 42 0.38 2.80 -16.98
C GLY A 42 0.84 2.97 -15.53
N ARG A 43 -0.08 2.97 -14.55
CA ARG A 43 0.25 3.11 -13.11
C ARG A 43 0.13 1.78 -12.38
N VAL A 44 0.97 1.60 -11.37
CA VAL A 44 0.93 0.45 -10.45
C VAL A 44 0.20 0.86 -9.19
N TYR A 45 -0.75 0.04 -8.79
CA TYR A 45 -1.57 0.21 -7.59
C TYR A 45 -1.37 -0.99 -6.67
N TYR A 46 -1.20 -0.72 -5.38
CA TYR A 46 -1.08 -1.71 -4.32
C TYR A 46 -2.41 -1.88 -3.59
N HIS A 47 -2.70 -3.10 -3.14
CA HIS A 47 -3.94 -3.38 -2.42
C HIS A 47 -3.93 -2.71 -1.03
N PRO A 48 -4.96 -1.94 -0.66
CA PRO A 48 -4.95 -1.16 0.58
C PRO A 48 -4.73 -2.01 1.84
N ASP A 49 -5.38 -3.17 1.94
CA ASP A 49 -5.20 -4.06 3.10
C ASP A 49 -3.74 -4.49 3.33
N ASP A 50 -2.97 -4.71 2.27
CA ASP A 50 -1.58 -5.14 2.41
C ASP A 50 -0.71 -3.97 2.90
N VAL A 51 -1.04 -2.75 2.44
CA VAL A 51 -0.39 -1.50 2.87
C VAL A 51 -0.69 -1.23 4.33
N THR A 52 -1.96 -1.24 4.73
CA THR A 52 -2.39 -0.94 6.11
C THR A 52 -1.86 -1.98 7.07
N ALA A 53 -2.00 -3.28 6.77
CA ALA A 53 -1.48 -4.34 7.64
C ALA A 53 0.03 -4.18 7.91
N THR A 54 0.81 -3.85 6.88
CA THR A 54 2.27 -3.70 7.04
C THR A 54 2.65 -2.42 7.79
N LEU A 55 1.96 -1.30 7.55
CA LEU A 55 2.36 -0.01 8.09
C LEU A 55 1.79 0.26 9.49
N GLU A 56 0.61 -0.26 9.81
CA GLU A 56 0.00 -0.18 11.15
C GLU A 56 0.73 -1.09 12.15
N GLU A 57 1.18 -2.29 11.74
CA GLU A 57 2.02 -3.16 12.57
C GLU A 57 3.37 -2.50 12.96
N MET A 58 3.81 -1.49 12.20
CA MET A 58 5.12 -0.84 12.36
C MET A 58 5.06 0.51 13.08
N GLN A 59 3.86 1.04 13.35
CA GLN A 59 3.66 2.22 14.19
C GLN A 59 3.01 1.80 15.52
N PRO A 60 3.79 1.34 16.52
CA PRO A 60 3.26 1.26 17.88
C PRO A 60 2.98 2.69 18.36
N GLU A 61 1.78 2.89 18.93
CA GLU A 61 1.35 4.16 19.54
C GLU A 61 2.30 4.64 20.65
#